data_AF-A0A1F9S9D7-F1
#
_entry.id   AF-A0A1F9S9D7-F1
#
_cell.length_a   1.000
_cell.length_b   1.000
_cell.length_c   1.000
_cell.angle_alpha   90.00
_cell.angle_beta   90.00
_cell.angle_gamma   90.00
#
_symmetry.space_group_name_H-M   'P 1'
#
loop_
_entity.id
_entity.type
_entity.pdbx_description
1 polymer ?
#
loop_
_entity_poly.entity_id
_entity_poly.type
_entity_poly.pdbx_seq_one_letter_code
_entity_poly.pdbx_strand_id
1 'polypeptide(L)'
;MARPASGTDIKLKAAGRELLREKGITGLAVREVCRRAGVNTGMFHYYFGSKEDFLHAVLKEMYAEFMLNFKAGVSAGGTPRERLKNALVEVGRFALGMRKTAPMMFADMAHGKKEAFTFASVNLTEHVRHISVLAEECRPASAVKERSLPFLIAALIPVMIFPVLIGGIMERNGVKALGGLPLEKIKGEIFSEDGIAERAEIALRGIGL
;
A
#
# COMPACT_ATOMS: atom_id res chain seq x y z
N MET A 1 8.97 -14.84 22.44
CA MET A 1 8.76 -15.92 21.45
C MET A 1 7.39 -15.73 20.82
N ALA A 2 7.29 -15.60 19.50
CA ALA A 2 6.00 -15.57 18.80
C ALA A 2 5.40 -16.99 18.83
N ARG A 3 4.18 -17.13 19.38
CA ARG A 3 3.46 -18.40 19.54
C ARG A 3 2.72 -18.78 18.24
N PRO A 4 2.29 -20.04 18.07
CA PRO A 4 1.54 -20.47 16.90
C PRO A 4 0.24 -19.67 16.75
N ALA A 5 -0.18 -19.47 15.50
CA ALA A 5 -1.46 -18.84 15.19
C ALA A 5 -2.59 -19.55 15.95
N SER A 6 -3.30 -18.79 16.77
CA SER A 6 -4.52 -19.18 17.44
C SER A 6 -5.71 -18.56 16.72
N GLY A 7 -6.94 -19.00 17.02
CA GLY A 7 -8.11 -18.28 16.55
C GLY A 7 -8.21 -16.84 17.07
N THR A 8 -7.52 -16.52 18.16
CA THR A 8 -7.66 -15.24 18.88
C THR A 8 -6.85 -14.11 18.25
N ASP A 9 -5.59 -14.35 17.89
CA ASP A 9 -4.77 -13.34 17.19
C ASP A 9 -5.32 -13.04 15.80
N ILE A 10 -5.87 -14.03 15.10
CA ILE A 10 -6.55 -13.83 13.81
C ILE A 10 -7.77 -12.90 13.99
N LYS A 11 -8.63 -13.16 14.98
CA LYS A 11 -9.80 -12.30 15.28
C LYS A 11 -9.37 -10.87 15.63
N LEU A 12 -8.35 -10.73 16.47
CA LEU A 12 -7.79 -9.44 16.86
C LEU A 12 -7.26 -8.69 15.65
N LYS A 13 -6.43 -9.31 14.80
CA LYS A 13 -5.89 -8.69 13.59
C LYS A 13 -7.00 -8.30 12.60
N ALA A 14 -8.02 -9.14 12.40
CA ALA A 14 -9.16 -8.83 11.56
C ALA A 14 -9.91 -7.57 12.05
N ALA A 15 -10.23 -7.50 13.34
CA ALA A 15 -10.82 -6.31 13.95
C ALA A 15 -9.92 -5.07 13.82
N GLY A 16 -8.60 -5.25 13.93
CA GLY A 16 -7.61 -4.19 13.67
C GLY A 16 -7.66 -3.65 12.24
N ARG A 17 -7.70 -4.54 11.23
CA ARG A 17 -7.80 -4.15 9.80
C ARG A 17 -9.06 -3.33 9.52
N GLU A 18 -10.19 -3.70 10.12
CA GLU A 18 -11.43 -2.92 10.00
C GLU A 18 -11.31 -1.54 10.65
N LEU A 19 -10.75 -1.46 11.86
CA LEU A 19 -10.56 -0.20 12.55
C LEU A 19 -9.57 0.73 11.84
N LEU A 20 -8.52 0.19 11.23
CA LEU A 20 -7.61 0.97 10.39
C LEU A 20 -8.35 1.60 9.21
N ARG A 21 -9.25 0.84 8.56
CA ARG A 21 -10.08 1.32 7.46
C ARG A 21 -11.01 2.45 7.91
N GLU A 22 -11.58 2.34 9.10
CA GLU A 22 -12.55 3.31 9.62
C GLU A 22 -11.91 4.54 10.24
N LYS A 23 -10.82 4.38 10.98
CA LYS A 23 -10.31 5.39 11.93
C LYS A 23 -8.81 5.70 11.77
N GLY A 24 -8.11 5.03 10.86
CA GLY A 24 -6.67 5.18 10.71
C GLY A 24 -5.87 4.55 11.84
N ILE A 25 -4.57 4.84 11.87
CA ILE A 25 -3.60 4.34 12.85
C ILE A 25 -3.85 4.98 14.20
N THR A 26 -4.04 6.30 14.22
CA THR A 26 -4.19 7.04 15.47
C THR A 26 -5.51 6.74 16.17
N GLY A 27 -6.60 6.62 15.41
CA GLY A 27 -7.94 6.32 15.93
C GLY A 27 -8.18 4.87 16.36
N LEU A 28 -7.22 3.96 16.14
CA LEU A 28 -7.31 2.57 16.61
C LEU A 28 -7.13 2.50 18.13
N ALA A 29 -8.09 1.89 18.84
CA ALA A 29 -8.06 1.74 20.29
C ALA A 29 -8.12 0.27 20.69
N VAL A 30 -7.22 -0.17 21.58
CA VAL A 30 -7.11 -1.57 22.04
C VAL A 30 -8.44 -2.11 22.54
N ARG A 31 -9.15 -1.34 23.38
CA ARG A 31 -10.46 -1.76 23.92
C ARG A 31 -11.49 -2.03 22.82
N GLU A 32 -11.48 -1.22 21.77
CA GLU A 32 -12.40 -1.37 20.64
C GLU A 32 -12.02 -2.57 19.76
N VAL A 33 -10.72 -2.81 19.56
CA VAL A 33 -10.23 -4.03 18.89
C VAL A 33 -10.71 -5.27 19.66
N CYS A 34 -10.50 -5.32 20.98
CA CYS A 34 -10.92 -6.42 21.84
C CYS A 34 -12.43 -6.64 21.78
N ARG A 35 -13.22 -5.55 21.86
CA ARG A 35 -14.68 -5.59 21.78
C ARG A 35 -15.15 -6.20 20.46
N ARG A 36 -14.60 -5.78 19.32
CA ARG A 36 -14.95 -6.33 18.00
C ARG A 36 -14.51 -7.77 17.81
N ALA A 37 -13.35 -8.13 18.33
CA ALA A 37 -12.84 -9.49 18.28
C ALA A 37 -13.56 -10.44 19.25
N GLY A 38 -14.37 -9.92 20.18
CA GLY A 38 -15.08 -10.71 21.20
C GLY A 38 -14.12 -11.30 22.25
N VAL A 39 -13.07 -10.57 22.60
CA VAL A 39 -12.01 -11.03 23.51
C VAL A 39 -11.77 -10.02 24.63
N ASN A 40 -11.25 -10.47 25.76
CA ASN A 40 -10.87 -9.55 26.84
C ASN A 40 -9.52 -8.87 26.56
N THR A 41 -9.28 -7.72 27.20
CA THR A 41 -8.04 -6.93 27.04
C THR A 41 -6.78 -7.67 27.51
N GLY A 42 -6.90 -8.58 28.49
CA GLY A 42 -5.78 -9.41 28.93
C GLY A 42 -5.24 -10.29 27.80
N MET A 43 -6.13 -10.87 26.98
CA MET A 43 -5.72 -11.66 25.80
C MET A 43 -5.00 -10.79 24.76
N PHE A 44 -5.41 -9.54 24.56
CA PHE A 44 -4.70 -8.64 23.66
C PHE A 44 -3.25 -8.44 24.08
N HIS A 45 -3.02 -8.05 25.34
CA HIS A 45 -1.67 -7.84 25.86
C HIS A 45 -0.87 -9.15 25.89
N TYR A 46 -1.53 -10.28 26.11
CA TYR A 46 -0.90 -11.59 26.01
C TYR A 46 -0.36 -11.91 24.61
N TYR A 47 -1.10 -11.58 23.53
CA TYR A 47 -0.67 -11.86 22.16
C TYR A 47 0.28 -10.80 21.58
N PHE A 48 0.02 -9.53 21.86
CA PHE A 48 0.68 -8.43 21.16
C PHE A 48 1.52 -7.55 22.08
N GLY A 49 1.34 -7.59 23.40
CA GLY A 49 2.05 -6.71 24.33
C GLY A 49 1.53 -5.26 24.30
N SER A 50 1.69 -4.57 23.17
CA SER A 50 1.37 -3.15 23.00
C SER A 50 0.45 -2.88 21.80
N LYS A 51 -0.09 -1.65 21.70
CA LYS A 51 -0.86 -1.21 20.53
C LYS A 51 0.07 -1.13 19.31
N GLU A 52 1.30 -0.71 19.52
CA GLU A 52 2.32 -0.49 18.51
C GLU A 52 2.75 -1.81 17.87
N ASP A 53 3.00 -2.83 18.69
CA ASP A 53 3.33 -4.19 18.23
C ASP A 53 2.16 -4.84 17.50
N PHE A 54 0.93 -4.61 17.96
CA PHE A 54 -0.27 -5.06 17.26
C PHE A 54 -0.42 -4.39 15.88
N LEU A 55 -0.24 -3.07 15.80
CA LEU A 55 -0.28 -2.34 14.53
C LEU A 55 0.80 -2.83 13.57
N HIS A 56 2.03 -3.06 14.06
CA HIS A 56 3.10 -3.67 13.29
C HIS A 56 2.68 -5.04 12.76
N ALA A 57 2.12 -5.91 13.60
CA ALA A 57 1.69 -7.24 13.18
C ALA A 57 0.61 -7.20 12.10
N VAL A 58 -0.40 -6.33 12.23
CA VAL A 58 -1.50 -6.18 11.26
C VAL A 58 -0.97 -5.67 9.92
N LEU A 59 -0.20 -4.58 9.92
CA LEU A 59 0.32 -3.97 8.69
C LEU A 59 1.37 -4.84 8.02
N LYS A 60 2.23 -5.51 8.79
CA LYS A 60 3.22 -6.46 8.26
C LYS A 60 2.56 -7.63 7.55
N GLU A 61 1.46 -8.15 8.09
CA GLU A 61 0.71 -9.23 7.41
C GLU A 61 0.09 -8.74 6.10
N MET A 62 -0.53 -7.55 6.10
CA MET A 62 -1.06 -6.92 4.88
C MET A 62 0.03 -6.70 3.81
N TYR A 63 1.24 -6.31 4.24
CA TYR A 63 2.36 -6.07 3.35
C TYR A 63 3.05 -7.37 2.89
N ALA A 64 3.07 -8.41 3.71
CA ALA A 64 3.68 -9.70 3.37
C ALA A 64 2.95 -10.38 2.21
N GLU A 65 1.61 -10.31 2.19
CA GLU A 65 0.78 -10.78 1.07
C GLU A 65 1.18 -10.08 -0.24
N PHE A 66 1.36 -8.75 -0.20
CA PHE A 66 1.86 -7.99 -1.34
C PHE A 66 3.28 -8.40 -1.76
N MET A 67 4.22 -8.51 -0.82
CA MET A 67 5.61 -8.83 -1.16
C MET A 67 5.75 -10.22 -1.81
N LEU A 68 4.87 -11.16 -1.48
CA LEU A 68 4.82 -12.48 -2.12
C LEU A 68 4.46 -12.36 -3.60
N ASN A 69 3.36 -11.67 -3.92
CA ASN A 69 2.94 -11.43 -5.31
C ASN A 69 3.94 -10.57 -6.08
N PHE A 70 4.46 -9.53 -5.44
CA PHE A 70 5.49 -8.65 -5.99
C PHE A 70 6.73 -9.42 -6.43
N LYS A 71 7.27 -10.28 -5.56
CA LYS A 71 8.46 -11.09 -5.89
C LYS A 71 8.18 -12.05 -7.04
N ALA A 72 7.01 -12.68 -7.07
CA ALA A 72 6.61 -13.56 -8.16
C ALA A 72 6.56 -12.80 -9.51
N GLY A 73 5.95 -11.61 -9.53
CA GLY A 73 5.86 -10.77 -10.73
C GLY A 73 7.22 -10.26 -11.23
N VAL A 74 8.13 -9.91 -10.32
CA VAL A 74 9.50 -9.48 -10.66
C VAL A 74 10.39 -10.63 -11.15
N SER A 75 10.18 -11.83 -10.62
CA SER A 75 10.92 -13.04 -11.02
C SER A 75 10.38 -13.70 -12.29
N ALA A 76 9.28 -13.20 -12.86
CA ALA A 76 8.86 -13.59 -14.20
C ALA A 76 10.00 -13.25 -15.18
N GLY A 77 10.42 -14.22 -16.00
CA GLY A 77 11.47 -14.01 -16.99
C GLY A 77 11.13 -12.87 -17.96
N GLY A 78 12.13 -12.35 -18.66
CA GLY A 78 11.97 -11.23 -19.60
C GLY A 78 13.07 -10.18 -19.43
N THR A 79 12.90 -9.07 -20.14
CA THR A 79 13.80 -7.91 -20.11
C THR A 79 13.71 -7.17 -18.78
N PRO A 80 14.73 -6.38 -18.39
CA PRO A 80 14.65 -5.49 -17.22
C PRO A 80 13.44 -4.56 -17.24
N ARG A 81 13.07 -4.01 -18.41
CA ARG A 81 11.90 -3.14 -18.58
C ARG A 81 10.59 -3.88 -18.27
N GLU A 82 10.42 -5.11 -18.77
CA GLU A 82 9.23 -5.93 -18.48
C GLU A 82 9.12 -6.26 -17.00
N ARG A 83 10.23 -6.63 -16.35
CA ARG A 83 10.26 -6.89 -14.90
C ARG A 83 9.96 -5.63 -14.10
N LEU A 84 10.45 -4.47 -14.52
CA LEU A 84 10.10 -3.18 -13.91
C LEU A 84 8.60 -2.85 -14.09
N LYS A 85 8.04 -3.11 -15.27
CA LYS A 85 6.58 -2.97 -15.51
C LYS A 85 5.78 -3.85 -14.55
N ASN A 86 6.14 -5.13 -14.45
CA ASN A 86 5.47 -6.08 -13.56
C ASN A 86 5.56 -5.63 -12.10
N ALA A 87 6.72 -5.11 -11.67
CA ALA A 87 6.89 -4.54 -10.34
C ALA A 87 5.90 -3.39 -10.07
N LEU A 88 5.73 -2.48 -11.04
CA LEU A 88 4.80 -1.35 -10.93
C LEU A 88 3.33 -1.81 -10.92
N VAL A 89 2.98 -2.82 -11.72
CA VAL A 89 1.64 -3.43 -11.71
C VAL A 89 1.33 -4.00 -10.32
N GLU A 90 2.26 -4.70 -9.70
CA GLU A 90 2.09 -5.24 -8.34
C GLU A 90 1.93 -4.14 -7.28
N VAL A 91 2.66 -3.02 -7.42
CA VAL A 91 2.43 -1.83 -6.58
C VAL A 91 1.02 -1.26 -6.78
N GLY A 92 0.54 -1.22 -8.03
CA GLY A 92 -0.83 -0.78 -8.34
C GLY A 92 -1.90 -1.68 -7.73
N ARG A 93 -1.73 -3.01 -7.79
CA ARG A 93 -2.62 -3.99 -7.15
C ARG A 93 -2.66 -3.82 -5.64
N PHE A 94 -1.50 -3.62 -5.01
CA PHE A 94 -1.43 -3.34 -3.59
C PHE A 94 -2.13 -2.03 -3.22
N ALA A 95 -1.89 -0.96 -3.97
CA ALA A 95 -2.59 0.31 -3.77
C ALA A 95 -4.12 0.12 -3.87
N LEU A 96 -4.59 -0.67 -4.84
CA LEU A 96 -6.01 -0.98 -5.01
C LEU A 96 -6.62 -1.76 -3.85
N GLY A 97 -5.90 -2.76 -3.31
CA GLY A 97 -6.27 -3.47 -2.10
C GLY A 97 -6.32 -2.56 -0.87
N MET A 98 -5.46 -1.56 -0.83
CA MET A 98 -5.37 -0.57 0.24
C MET A 98 -6.34 0.62 0.10
N ARG A 99 -7.11 0.72 -1.00
CA ARG A 99 -7.88 1.95 -1.33
C ARG A 99 -8.83 2.45 -0.23
N LYS A 100 -9.35 1.56 0.63
CA LYS A 100 -10.25 1.92 1.73
C LYS A 100 -9.52 2.27 3.03
N THR A 101 -8.26 1.86 3.17
CA THR A 101 -7.43 2.04 4.37
C THR A 101 -6.42 3.17 4.21
N ALA A 102 -5.76 3.24 3.05
CA ALA A 102 -4.74 4.25 2.73
C ALA A 102 -5.22 5.71 2.93
N PRO A 103 -6.47 6.10 2.62
CA PRO A 103 -6.94 7.47 2.89
C PRO A 103 -6.80 7.90 4.34
N MET A 104 -7.11 7.02 5.30
CA MET A 104 -7.02 7.35 6.72
C MET A 104 -5.57 7.38 7.21
N MET A 105 -4.74 6.46 6.72
CA MET A 105 -3.29 6.49 6.99
C MET A 105 -2.65 7.76 6.42
N PHE A 106 -3.06 8.16 5.21
CA PHE A 106 -2.60 9.40 4.59
C PHE A 106 -3.05 10.63 5.38
N ALA A 107 -4.30 10.66 5.86
CA ALA A 107 -4.77 11.71 6.74
C ALA A 107 -3.95 11.79 8.03
N ASP A 108 -3.62 10.67 8.67
CA ASP A 108 -2.76 10.65 9.86
C ASP A 108 -1.36 11.23 9.55
N MET A 109 -0.75 10.85 8.43
CA MET A 109 0.54 11.42 7.99
C MET A 109 0.44 12.92 7.71
N ALA A 110 -0.60 13.38 7.01
CA ALA A 110 -0.79 14.79 6.69
C ALA A 110 -0.96 15.67 7.95
N HIS A 111 -1.49 15.12 9.04
CA HIS A 111 -1.61 15.80 10.33
C HIS A 111 -0.38 15.61 11.25
N GLY A 112 0.74 15.11 10.73
CA GLY A 112 2.01 15.02 11.47
C GLY A 112 2.04 13.94 12.54
N LYS A 113 1.18 12.91 12.45
CA LYS A 113 1.15 11.81 13.43
C LYS A 113 2.37 10.93 13.25
N LYS A 114 3.34 11.05 14.17
CA LYS A 114 4.66 10.39 14.09
C LYS A 114 4.55 8.88 13.93
N GLU A 115 3.58 8.27 14.60
CA GLU A 115 3.31 6.84 14.53
C GLU A 115 3.09 6.41 13.07
N ALA A 116 2.22 7.12 12.34
CA ALA A 116 1.92 6.80 10.95
C ALA A 116 3.15 6.91 10.03
N PHE A 117 4.00 7.92 10.24
CA PHE A 117 5.26 8.05 9.50
C PHE A 117 6.24 6.92 9.80
N THR A 118 6.45 6.59 11.08
CA THR A 118 7.33 5.49 11.49
C THR A 118 6.84 4.16 10.92
N PHE A 119 5.53 3.92 10.94
CA PHE A 119 4.98 2.70 10.34
C PHE A 119 5.26 2.63 8.84
N ALA A 120 4.99 3.69 8.08
CA ALA A 120 5.22 3.70 6.63
C ALA A 120 6.71 3.52 6.29
N SER A 121 7.60 4.24 6.98
CA SER A 121 9.05 4.23 6.70
C SER A 121 9.75 2.93 7.12
N VAL A 122 9.18 2.16 8.06
CA VAL A 122 9.75 0.88 8.50
C VAL A 122 9.14 -0.30 7.74
N ASN A 123 7.84 -0.28 7.48
CA ASN A 123 7.11 -1.48 7.03
C ASN A 123 6.90 -1.54 5.51
N LEU A 124 6.98 -0.42 4.79
CA LEU A 124 6.63 -0.34 3.36
C LEU A 124 7.83 0.00 2.48
N THR A 125 8.99 -0.63 2.71
CA THR A 125 10.25 -0.25 2.06
C THR A 125 10.85 -1.30 1.13
N GLU A 126 10.56 -2.58 1.35
CA GLU A 126 11.22 -3.67 0.62
C GLU A 126 10.99 -3.60 -0.89
N HIS A 127 9.75 -3.32 -1.34
CA HIS A 127 9.44 -3.19 -2.76
C HIS A 127 10.19 -2.04 -3.42
N VAL A 128 10.36 -0.91 -2.73
CA VAL A 128 11.13 0.24 -3.24
C VAL A 128 12.56 -0.19 -3.55
N ARG A 129 13.19 -0.98 -2.67
CA ARG A 129 14.54 -1.51 -2.91
C ARG A 129 14.61 -2.37 -4.17
N HIS A 130 13.63 -3.25 -4.39
CA HIS A 130 13.58 -4.08 -5.60
C HIS A 130 13.34 -3.27 -6.87
N ILE A 131 12.44 -2.29 -6.82
CA ILE A 131 12.19 -1.36 -7.94
C ILE A 131 13.45 -0.56 -8.25
N SER A 132 14.20 -0.10 -7.25
CA SER A 132 15.46 0.64 -7.46
C SER A 132 16.50 -0.19 -8.21
N VAL A 133 16.62 -1.49 -7.92
CA VAL A 133 17.53 -2.38 -8.66
C VAL A 133 17.12 -2.48 -10.13
N LEU A 134 15.84 -2.74 -10.40
CA LEU A 134 15.31 -2.84 -11.76
C LEU A 134 15.40 -1.51 -12.52
N ALA A 135 15.14 -0.39 -11.83
CA ALA A 135 15.26 0.95 -12.38
C ALA A 135 16.71 1.26 -12.76
N GLU A 136 17.69 0.82 -11.95
CA GLU A 136 19.12 0.97 -12.27
C GLU A 136 19.50 0.18 -13.51
N GLU A 137 19.01 -1.06 -13.66
CA GLU A 137 19.22 -1.87 -14.88
C GLU A 137 18.65 -1.21 -16.14
N CYS A 138 17.51 -0.52 -16.01
CA CYS A 138 16.89 0.18 -17.14
C CYS A 138 17.47 1.58 -17.39
N ARG A 139 18.13 2.18 -16.38
CA ARG A 139 18.55 3.59 -16.39
C ARG A 139 19.38 3.97 -17.62
N PRO A 140 20.36 3.18 -18.10
CA PRO A 140 21.17 3.54 -19.27
C PRO A 140 20.36 3.74 -20.56
N ALA A 141 19.24 3.01 -20.71
CA ALA A 141 18.36 3.08 -21.87
C ALA A 141 17.27 4.16 -21.75
N SER A 142 17.10 4.75 -20.55
CA SER A 142 16.07 5.76 -20.29
C SER A 142 16.49 7.15 -20.78
N ALA A 143 15.51 8.01 -21.08
CA ALA A 143 15.75 9.42 -21.39
C ALA A 143 16.28 10.22 -20.18
N VAL A 144 16.15 9.66 -18.97
CA VAL A 144 16.55 10.28 -17.70
C VAL A 144 17.80 9.65 -17.09
N LYS A 145 18.66 9.02 -17.91
CA LYS A 145 19.86 8.28 -17.46
C LYS A 145 20.80 9.07 -16.53
N GLU A 146 20.86 10.39 -16.70
CA GLU A 146 21.69 11.31 -15.88
C GLU A 146 21.04 11.66 -14.52
N ARG A 147 19.79 11.23 -14.27
CA ARG A 147 19.08 11.47 -13.01
C ARG A 147 19.39 10.38 -11.98
N SER A 148 19.20 10.73 -10.72
CA SER A 148 19.44 9.82 -9.60
C SER A 148 18.33 8.76 -9.48
N LEU A 149 18.63 7.60 -8.89
CA LEU A 149 17.62 6.58 -8.62
C LEU A 149 16.43 7.11 -7.81
N PRO A 150 16.60 7.92 -6.75
CA PRO A 150 15.47 8.54 -6.06
C PRO A 150 14.54 9.35 -6.98
N PHE A 151 15.08 10.02 -8.00
CA PHE A 151 14.27 10.73 -8.99
C PHE A 151 13.43 9.75 -9.83
N LEU A 152 14.02 8.65 -10.30
CA LEU A 152 13.30 7.62 -11.05
C LEU A 152 12.19 6.99 -10.19
N ILE A 153 12.47 6.65 -8.93
CA ILE A 153 11.48 6.10 -8.01
C ILE A 153 10.32 7.08 -7.77
N ALA A 154 10.64 8.36 -7.58
CA ALA A 154 9.64 9.42 -7.42
C ALA A 154 8.82 9.67 -8.68
N ALA A 155 9.32 9.32 -9.87
CA ALA A 155 8.58 9.39 -11.13
C ALA A 155 7.70 8.15 -11.37
N LEU A 156 8.13 6.97 -10.91
CA LEU A 156 7.47 5.70 -11.24
C LEU A 156 6.37 5.31 -10.23
N ILE A 157 6.67 5.35 -8.93
CA ILE A 157 5.77 4.80 -7.90
C ILE A 157 4.50 5.66 -7.69
N PRO A 158 4.57 7.00 -7.60
CA PRO A 158 3.38 7.81 -7.33
C PRO A 158 2.28 7.67 -8.38
N VAL A 159 2.63 7.41 -9.65
CA VAL A 159 1.67 7.15 -10.73
C VAL A 159 0.79 5.91 -10.42
N MET A 160 1.32 4.95 -9.68
CA MET A 160 0.58 3.76 -9.26
C MET A 160 -0.28 3.99 -8.02
N ILE A 161 0.16 4.84 -7.09
CA ILE A 161 -0.46 5.01 -5.77
C ILE A 161 -1.46 6.18 -5.75
N PHE A 162 -1.06 7.33 -6.28
CA PHE A 162 -1.78 8.59 -6.08
C PHE A 162 -3.19 8.57 -6.70
N PRO A 163 -3.40 8.10 -7.94
CA PRO A 163 -4.75 8.02 -8.51
C PRO A 163 -5.69 7.16 -7.66
N VAL A 164 -5.20 6.03 -7.14
CA VAL A 164 -5.99 5.12 -6.30
C VAL A 164 -6.29 5.74 -4.93
N LEU A 165 -5.31 6.42 -4.33
CA LEU A 165 -5.49 7.14 -3.07
C LEU A 165 -6.55 8.24 -3.19
N ILE A 166 -6.45 9.08 -4.22
CA ILE A 166 -7.43 10.16 -4.47
C ILE A 166 -8.80 9.56 -4.76
N GLY A 167 -8.90 8.52 -5.60
CA GLY A 167 -10.15 7.81 -5.85
C GLY A 167 -10.78 7.26 -4.57
N GLY A 168 -9.97 6.69 -3.67
CA GLY A 168 -10.42 6.20 -2.36
C GLY A 168 -10.91 7.31 -1.43
N ILE A 169 -10.25 8.47 -1.43
CA ILE A 169 -10.70 9.67 -0.70
C ILE A 169 -12.06 10.15 -1.24
N MET A 170 -12.22 10.19 -2.56
CA MET A 170 -13.48 10.61 -3.20
C MET A 170 -14.63 9.66 -2.89
N GLU A 171 -14.40 8.35 -3.01
CA GLU A 171 -15.37 7.31 -2.64
C GLU A 171 -15.81 7.45 -1.18
N ARG A 172 -14.86 7.63 -0.27
CA ARG A 172 -15.12 7.77 1.16
C ARG A 172 -15.97 9.00 1.50
N ASN A 173 -15.81 10.09 0.75
CA ASN A 173 -16.52 11.35 0.98
C ASN A 173 -17.78 11.50 0.11
N GLY A 174 -18.23 10.44 -0.56
CA GLY A 174 -19.48 10.46 -1.34
C GLY A 174 -19.45 11.40 -2.55
N VAL A 175 -18.26 11.73 -3.06
CA VAL A 175 -18.13 12.56 -4.27
C VAL A 175 -18.71 11.77 -5.45
N LYS A 176 -19.53 12.43 -6.28
CA LYS A 176 -20.22 11.79 -7.42
C LYS A 176 -19.68 12.19 -8.79
N ALA A 177 -19.04 13.35 -8.89
CA ALA A 177 -18.48 13.87 -10.14
C ALA A 177 -17.25 14.75 -9.86
N LEU A 178 -16.36 14.85 -10.85
CA LEU A 178 -15.19 15.73 -10.84
C LEU A 178 -15.05 16.41 -12.20
N GLY A 179 -15.01 17.74 -12.23
CA GLY A 179 -14.90 18.50 -13.49
C GLY A 179 -16.03 18.21 -14.49
N GLY A 180 -17.24 17.86 -14.00
CA GLY A 180 -18.38 17.48 -14.84
C GLY A 180 -18.39 16.01 -15.28
N LEU A 181 -17.33 15.23 -15.01
CA LEU A 181 -17.28 13.81 -15.34
C LEU A 181 -17.83 12.95 -14.19
N PRO A 182 -18.72 11.97 -14.46
CA PRO A 182 -19.20 11.03 -13.44
C PRO A 182 -18.06 10.18 -12.89
N LEU A 183 -17.97 10.08 -11.57
CA LEU A 183 -16.88 9.33 -10.93
C LEU A 183 -16.96 7.82 -11.17
N GLU A 184 -18.14 7.25 -11.39
CA GLU A 184 -18.26 5.81 -11.66
C GLU A 184 -17.49 5.40 -12.93
N LYS A 185 -17.44 6.27 -13.95
CA LYS A 185 -16.62 6.02 -15.14
C LYS A 185 -15.13 6.06 -14.80
N ILE A 186 -14.70 7.09 -14.08
CA ILE A 186 -13.30 7.26 -13.66
C ILE A 186 -12.86 6.11 -12.74
N LYS A 187 -13.72 5.63 -11.84
CA LYS A 187 -13.44 4.49 -10.98
C LYS A 187 -13.22 3.20 -11.78
N GLY A 188 -13.98 3.00 -12.87
CA GLY A 188 -13.78 1.87 -13.79
C GLY A 188 -12.38 1.83 -14.40
N GLU A 189 -11.73 2.97 -14.57
CA GLU A 189 -10.35 3.09 -15.09
C GLU A 189 -9.31 3.10 -13.96
N ILE A 190 -9.57 3.79 -12.85
CA ILE A 190 -8.61 3.87 -11.73
C ILE A 190 -8.52 2.53 -10.99
N PHE A 191 -9.63 1.81 -10.83
CA PHE A 191 -9.71 0.60 -10.00
C PHE A 191 -9.74 -0.73 -10.77
N SER A 192 -9.40 -0.72 -12.06
CA SER A 192 -9.31 -1.94 -12.89
C SER A 192 -7.88 -2.42 -13.07
N GLU A 193 -7.74 -3.72 -13.37
CA GLU A 193 -6.46 -4.34 -13.74
C GLU A 193 -5.88 -3.72 -15.02
N ASP A 194 -6.72 -3.46 -16.02
CA ASP A 194 -6.31 -2.81 -17.27
C ASP A 194 -5.76 -1.41 -17.02
N GLY A 195 -6.45 -0.61 -16.20
CA GLY A 195 -5.99 0.71 -15.82
C GLY A 195 -4.70 0.69 -15.00
N ILE A 196 -4.48 -0.33 -14.16
CA ILE A 196 -3.20 -0.54 -13.46
C ILE A 196 -2.09 -0.82 -14.49
N ALA A 197 -2.32 -1.74 -15.43
CA ALA A 197 -1.33 -2.09 -16.45
C ALA A 197 -0.99 -0.89 -17.35
N GLU A 198 -1.98 -0.09 -17.73
CA GLU A 198 -1.78 1.11 -18.54
C GLU A 198 -1.02 2.20 -17.77
N ARG A 199 -1.32 2.41 -16.49
CA ARG A 199 -0.56 3.35 -15.65
C ARG A 199 0.90 2.95 -15.48
N ALA A 200 1.18 1.65 -15.34
CA ALA A 200 2.55 1.15 -15.30
C ALA A 200 3.28 1.45 -16.63
N GLU A 201 2.62 1.30 -17.77
CA GLU A 201 3.18 1.66 -19.08
C GLU A 201 3.38 3.18 -19.23
N ILE A 202 2.44 4.00 -18.74
CA ILE A 202 2.57 5.46 -18.72
C ILE A 202 3.79 5.88 -17.89
N ALA A 203 3.99 5.26 -16.72
CA ALA A 203 5.13 5.55 -15.86
C ALA A 203 6.47 5.26 -16.55
N LEU A 204 6.57 4.12 -17.25
CA LEU A 204 7.78 3.75 -18.00
C LEU A 204 8.04 4.68 -19.20
N ARG A 205 7.01 4.94 -20.01
CA ARG A 205 7.12 5.90 -21.13
C ARG A 205 7.49 7.30 -20.65
N GLY A 206 7.01 7.70 -19.48
CA GLY A 206 7.33 8.99 -18.85
C GLY A 206 8.82 9.19 -18.54
N ILE A 207 9.58 8.11 -18.35
CA ILE A 207 11.05 8.15 -18.19
C ILE A 207 11.80 7.80 -19.49
N GLY A 208 11.08 7.63 -20.60
CA GLY A 208 11.64 7.31 -21.91
C GLY A 208 12.08 5.86 -22.07
N LEU A 209 11.43 4.91 -21.38
CA LEU A 209 11.58 3.47 -21.58
C LEU A 209 10.48 2.89 -22.47
#